data_AF-A0A4V1L4D1-F1
#
_entry.id   AF-A0A4V1L4D1-F1
#
_cell.length_a   1.000
_cell.length_b   1.000
_cell.length_c   1.000
_cell.angle_alpha   90.00
_cell.angle_beta   90.00
_cell.angle_gamma   90.00
#
_symmetry.space_group_name_H-M   'P 1'
#
loop_
_entity.id
_entity.type
_entity.pdbx_description
1 polymer ?
#
loop_
_entity_poly.entity_id
_entity_poly.type
_entity_poly.pdbx_seq_one_letter_code
_entity_poly.pdbx_strand_id
1 'polypeptide(L)'
;MIAIVEIDDGDTCSDQICNPQPLWEETMRYHLNSSWMCGCVVLALAVPAATVPALAEEAGQWFGRAVLVTLSSKSVKLEDRADHTVSVTEYDGAVFNADGKLFLDKARYQVVDLTDAGNSSGGHKTFTEADGSKVFAKYVLKDAKPKEFRGTFEFTGGTGKYTGITGRGEYHVVLVSDTALWDELRGEYKIPATVGSSRPDPTK
;
A
#
# COMPACT_ATOMS: atom_id res chain seq x y z
N MET A 1 19.76 30.63 -0.29
CA MET A 1 20.27 30.67 1.10
C MET A 1 19.64 29.47 1.80
N ILE A 2 20.40 28.41 2.00
CA ILE A 2 19.97 27.09 2.50
C ILE A 2 20.75 26.84 3.78
N ALA A 3 20.07 26.42 4.85
CA ALA A 3 20.71 25.93 6.06
C ALA A 3 20.46 24.41 6.16
N ILE A 4 21.57 23.67 6.21
CA ILE A 4 21.67 22.23 6.44
C ILE A 4 21.95 22.05 7.94
N VAL A 5 21.31 21.07 8.58
CA VAL A 5 21.66 20.62 9.94
C VAL A 5 22.33 19.26 9.81
N GLU A 6 23.62 19.20 10.15
CA GLU A 6 24.41 17.99 10.36
C GLU A 6 24.04 17.34 11.70
N ILE A 7 24.01 16.01 11.74
CA ILE A 7 24.05 15.22 12.97
C ILE A 7 25.27 14.31 12.88
N ASP A 8 26.06 14.36 13.95
CA ASP A 8 27.41 13.81 14.13
C ASP A 8 27.38 12.32 14.48
N ASP A 9 28.29 11.55 13.88
CA ASP A 9 28.52 10.11 14.08
C ASP A 9 29.61 9.92 15.15
N GLY A 10 29.31 9.16 16.21
CA GLY A 10 30.25 8.85 17.30
C GLY A 10 30.43 7.37 17.54
N ASP A 11 31.37 6.75 16.80
CA ASP A 11 31.95 5.43 17.07
C ASP A 11 33.20 5.54 17.95
N THR A 12 33.35 4.67 18.96
CA THR A 12 34.69 4.17 19.36
C THR A 12 34.64 2.74 19.89
N CYS A 13 35.43 1.89 19.23
CA CYS A 13 35.83 0.52 19.53
C CYS A 13 36.64 0.36 20.82
N SER A 14 36.57 -0.83 21.44
CA SER A 14 37.73 -1.47 22.06
C SER A 14 37.59 -3.00 22.02
N ASP A 15 38.35 -3.62 21.12
CA ASP A 15 38.72 -5.04 21.11
C ASP A 15 39.70 -5.38 22.24
N GLN A 16 39.71 -6.67 22.66
CA GLN A 16 40.81 -7.51 23.19
C GLN A 16 40.20 -8.58 24.14
N ILE A 17 40.49 -9.90 24.16
CA ILE A 17 41.45 -10.82 23.55
C ILE A 17 40.94 -12.29 23.73
N CYS A 18 41.40 -13.15 22.82
CA CYS A 18 41.33 -14.61 22.59
C CYS A 18 41.23 -15.66 23.75
N ASN A 19 40.47 -16.74 23.44
CA ASN A 19 40.61 -18.23 23.62
C ASN A 19 41.98 -18.83 24.09
N PRO A 20 42.18 -20.15 24.45
CA PRO A 20 41.31 -21.34 24.71
C PRO A 20 41.63 -22.19 26.00
N GLN A 21 40.90 -23.30 26.19
CA GLN A 21 41.02 -24.36 27.25
C GLN A 21 42.37 -25.15 27.28
N PRO A 22 42.68 -26.04 28.27
CA PRO A 22 42.16 -27.45 28.30
C PRO A 22 42.11 -28.24 29.66
N LEU A 23 41.27 -29.30 29.64
CA LEU A 23 41.50 -30.71 30.07
C LEU A 23 42.02 -31.07 31.49
N TRP A 24 41.21 -31.76 32.30
CA TRP A 24 41.52 -33.08 32.91
C TRP A 24 40.30 -33.73 33.61
N GLU A 25 40.38 -35.05 33.74
CA GLU A 25 39.37 -36.06 34.08
C GLU A 25 39.04 -36.17 35.58
N GLU A 26 37.86 -36.70 35.95
CA GLU A 26 37.75 -37.86 36.87
C GLU A 26 36.30 -38.34 37.07
N THR A 27 36.02 -39.52 36.49
CA THR A 27 35.39 -40.73 37.06
C THR A 27 34.42 -40.67 38.25
N MET A 28 33.20 -41.23 38.10
CA MET A 28 32.84 -42.61 38.53
C MET A 28 31.34 -42.94 38.43
N ARG A 29 31.04 -43.95 37.59
CA ARG A 29 30.23 -45.17 37.82
C ARG A 29 28.98 -45.09 38.71
N TYR A 30 27.82 -45.39 38.11
CA TYR A 30 26.79 -46.23 38.74
C TYR A 30 26.20 -47.26 37.77
N HIS A 31 25.78 -48.36 38.36
CA HIS A 31 25.61 -49.69 37.81
C HIS A 31 24.31 -49.93 37.02
N LEU A 32 24.39 -50.92 36.12
CA LEU A 32 23.29 -51.60 35.42
C LEU A 32 22.19 -52.11 36.39
N ASN A 33 20.94 -52.01 35.93
CA ASN A 33 19.88 -53.03 36.04
C ASN A 33 18.91 -52.78 34.87
N SER A 34 18.91 -53.59 33.80
CA SER A 34 18.28 -54.92 33.65
C SER A 34 16.75 -54.88 33.61
N SER A 35 16.20 -55.01 32.39
CA SER A 35 15.01 -55.81 32.01
C SER A 35 14.08 -55.13 31.00
N TRP A 36 13.97 -55.75 29.82
CA TRP A 36 12.83 -55.79 28.89
C TRP A 36 12.20 -54.50 28.35
N MET A 37 12.31 -54.30 27.03
CA MET A 37 11.17 -54.50 26.13
C MET A 37 11.60 -54.66 24.66
N CYS A 38 10.94 -55.61 24.00
CA CYS A 38 11.14 -56.03 22.61
C CYS A 38 10.92 -54.90 21.61
N GLY A 39 11.76 -54.93 20.57
CA GLY A 39 11.76 -53.98 19.48
C GLY A 39 10.56 -54.11 18.53
N CYS A 40 10.03 -52.95 18.15
CA CYS A 40 9.40 -52.68 16.88
C CYS A 40 9.93 -51.31 16.41
N VAL A 41 11.05 -51.32 15.67
CA VAL A 41 11.53 -50.11 14.99
C VAL A 41 10.63 -49.90 13.77
N VAL A 42 9.58 -49.09 13.94
CA VAL A 42 8.85 -48.53 12.81
C VAL A 42 9.68 -47.37 12.28
N LEU A 43 10.37 -47.57 11.16
CA LEU A 43 11.00 -46.49 10.41
C LEU A 43 9.87 -45.62 9.83
N ALA A 44 9.47 -44.58 10.56
CA ALA A 44 8.59 -43.55 10.03
C ALA A 44 9.37 -42.77 8.96
N LEU A 45 9.01 -42.99 7.69
CA LEU A 45 9.42 -42.11 6.59
C LEU A 45 8.89 -40.71 6.88
N ALA A 46 9.75 -39.82 7.34
CA ALA A 46 9.43 -38.41 7.47
C ALA A 46 9.24 -37.83 6.06
N VAL A 47 8.00 -37.68 5.64
CA VAL A 47 7.65 -36.90 4.45
C VAL A 47 7.97 -35.45 4.78
N PRO A 48 8.93 -34.78 4.10
CA PRO A 48 9.10 -33.36 4.28
C PRO A 48 7.83 -32.68 3.79
N ALA A 49 7.05 -32.13 4.73
CA ALA A 49 5.99 -31.21 4.41
C ALA A 49 6.64 -30.01 3.72
N ALA A 50 6.50 -29.92 2.40
CA ALA A 50 6.88 -28.73 1.67
C ALA A 50 6.03 -27.57 2.19
N THR A 51 6.62 -26.73 3.04
CA THR A 51 6.03 -25.47 3.45
C THR A 51 6.00 -24.57 2.22
N VAL A 52 4.88 -24.54 1.52
CA VAL A 52 4.63 -23.47 0.54
C VAL A 52 4.67 -22.17 1.35
N PRO A 53 5.57 -21.22 1.05
CA PRO A 53 5.54 -19.94 1.74
C PRO A 53 4.17 -19.31 1.47
N ALA A 54 3.40 -19.07 2.52
CA ALA A 54 2.22 -18.24 2.42
C ALA A 54 2.70 -16.88 1.94
N LEU A 55 2.38 -16.53 0.70
CA LEU A 55 2.58 -15.16 0.24
C LEU A 55 1.78 -14.27 1.17
N ALA A 56 2.45 -13.31 1.80
CA ALA A 56 1.83 -12.43 2.76
C ALA A 56 0.89 -11.47 2.03
N GLU A 57 -0.31 -11.31 2.59
CA GLU A 57 -1.21 -10.22 2.23
C GLU A 57 -0.58 -8.89 2.64
N GLU A 58 -0.64 -7.89 1.77
CA GLU A 58 -0.19 -6.54 2.11
C GLU A 58 -1.41 -5.69 2.51
N ALA A 59 -1.40 -5.09 3.69
CA ALA A 59 -2.45 -4.19 4.12
C ALA A 59 -1.87 -3.01 4.91
N GLY A 60 -2.53 -1.87 4.85
CA GLY A 60 -2.05 -0.67 5.54
C GLY A 60 -2.99 0.51 5.49
N GLN A 61 -2.63 1.54 6.26
CA GLN A 61 -3.17 2.88 6.10
C GLN A 61 -2.26 3.69 5.18
N TRP A 62 -2.88 4.59 4.42
CA TRP A 62 -2.24 5.47 3.48
C TRP A 62 -2.77 6.90 3.60
N PHE A 63 -1.84 7.85 3.61
CA PHE A 63 -2.11 9.26 3.41
C PHE A 63 -1.49 9.75 2.10
N GLY A 64 -2.34 10.05 1.10
CA GLY A 64 -1.96 10.65 -0.17
C GLY A 64 -2.12 12.16 -0.16
N ARG A 65 -1.15 12.88 -0.76
CA ARG A 65 -1.27 14.29 -1.14
C ARG A 65 -1.09 14.42 -2.63
N ALA A 66 -2.04 15.05 -3.29
CA ALA A 66 -2.00 15.20 -4.74
C ALA A 66 -2.18 16.63 -5.20
N VAL A 67 -1.58 16.92 -6.35
CA VAL A 67 -1.87 18.10 -7.16
C VAL A 67 -2.49 17.62 -8.46
N LEU A 68 -3.61 18.23 -8.82
CA LEU A 68 -4.34 17.95 -10.04
C LEU A 68 -4.56 19.25 -10.81
N VAL A 69 -4.54 19.15 -12.13
CA VAL A 69 -4.92 20.21 -13.06
C VAL A 69 -6.12 19.78 -13.90
N THR A 70 -6.99 20.71 -14.22
CA THR A 70 -8.13 20.48 -15.12
C THR A 70 -7.63 20.33 -16.55
N LEU A 71 -7.95 19.20 -17.19
CA LEU A 71 -7.66 18.96 -18.61
C LEU A 71 -8.79 19.41 -19.51
N SER A 72 -10.02 19.06 -19.13
CA SER A 72 -11.21 19.36 -19.89
C SER A 72 -12.42 19.47 -18.98
N SER A 73 -13.39 20.28 -19.37
CA SER A 73 -14.70 20.32 -18.73
C SER A 73 -15.77 20.51 -19.80
N LYS A 74 -16.83 19.72 -19.70
CA LYS A 74 -18.03 19.87 -20.53
C LYS A 74 -19.21 20.00 -19.59
N SER A 75 -20.06 20.99 -19.85
CA SER A 75 -21.28 21.23 -19.08
C SER A 75 -22.45 21.40 -20.02
N VAL A 76 -23.59 20.82 -19.65
CA VAL A 76 -24.86 20.92 -20.36
C VAL A 76 -25.90 21.47 -19.40
N LYS A 77 -26.63 22.49 -19.84
CA LYS A 77 -27.79 23.02 -19.12
C LYS A 77 -28.98 22.10 -19.37
N LEU A 78 -29.69 21.74 -18.31
CA LEU A 78 -30.94 21.01 -18.37
C LEU A 78 -32.11 21.98 -18.22
N GLU A 79 -33.21 21.70 -18.92
CA GLU A 79 -34.37 22.60 -18.99
C GLU A 79 -35.45 22.29 -17.95
N ASP A 80 -35.27 21.24 -17.15
CA ASP A 80 -36.23 20.77 -16.15
C ASP A 80 -36.35 21.70 -14.94
N ARG A 81 -35.30 22.46 -14.61
CA ARG A 81 -35.33 23.51 -13.58
C ARG A 81 -34.26 24.59 -13.83
N ALA A 82 -34.45 25.76 -13.23
CA ALA A 82 -33.50 26.86 -13.34
C ALA A 82 -32.11 26.47 -12.81
N ASP A 83 -31.06 26.94 -13.50
CA ASP A 83 -29.65 26.74 -13.16
C ASP A 83 -29.20 25.28 -12.99
N HIS A 84 -29.93 24.34 -13.60
CA HIS A 84 -29.56 22.92 -13.57
C HIS A 84 -28.51 22.62 -14.63
N THR A 85 -27.35 22.13 -14.19
CA THR A 85 -26.28 21.70 -15.10
C THR A 85 -25.76 20.33 -14.73
N VAL A 86 -25.50 19.53 -15.76
CA VAL A 86 -24.71 18.30 -15.64
C VAL A 86 -23.37 18.55 -16.30
N SER A 87 -22.28 18.22 -15.61
CA SER A 87 -20.93 18.38 -16.13
C SER A 87 -20.07 17.15 -15.94
N VAL A 88 -19.16 16.93 -16.90
CA VAL A 88 -18.03 16.01 -16.78
C VAL A 88 -16.76 16.83 -16.82
N THR A 89 -15.90 16.64 -15.82
CA THR A 89 -14.61 17.33 -15.73
C THR A 89 -13.49 16.31 -15.56
N GLU A 90 -12.46 16.43 -16.38
CA GLU A 90 -11.27 15.57 -16.34
C GLU A 90 -10.13 16.31 -15.66
N TYR A 91 -9.46 15.62 -14.73
CA TYR A 91 -8.26 16.10 -14.05
C TYR A 91 -7.12 15.12 -14.21
N ASP A 92 -5.89 15.63 -14.18
CA ASP A 92 -4.66 14.84 -14.23
C ASP A 92 -3.57 15.47 -13.38
N GLY A 93 -2.61 14.68 -12.94
CA GLY A 93 -1.59 15.11 -12.01
C GLY A 93 -0.87 13.94 -11.36
N ALA A 94 -0.43 14.15 -10.12
CA ALA A 94 0.34 13.16 -9.37
C ALA A 94 -0.07 13.14 -7.91
N VAL A 95 0.01 11.96 -7.30
CA VAL A 95 -0.15 11.75 -5.86
C VAL A 95 1.17 11.30 -5.26
N PHE A 96 1.43 11.74 -4.03
CA PHE A 96 2.58 11.36 -3.22
C PHE A 96 2.10 10.74 -1.93
N ASN A 97 2.80 9.73 -1.45
CA ASN A 97 2.53 9.15 -0.14
C ASN A 97 3.16 10.07 0.91
N ALA A 98 2.32 10.77 1.67
CA ALA A 98 2.75 11.75 2.65
C ALA A 98 3.47 11.13 3.86
N ASP A 99 3.31 9.82 4.07
CA ASP A 99 4.02 9.06 5.11
C ASP A 99 5.36 8.49 4.61
N GLY A 100 5.74 8.74 3.34
CA GLY A 100 6.97 8.25 2.72
C GLY A 100 6.97 6.75 2.39
N LYS A 101 5.81 6.09 2.46
CA LYS A 101 5.67 4.67 2.10
C LYS A 101 5.52 4.49 0.59
N LEU A 102 5.79 3.28 0.10
CA LEU A 102 5.78 2.99 -1.35
C LEU A 102 4.39 2.97 -1.99
N PHE A 103 3.33 2.68 -1.22
CA PHE A 103 1.99 2.55 -1.77
C PHE A 103 1.53 3.85 -2.46
N LEU A 104 1.33 3.79 -3.78
CA LEU A 104 0.91 4.91 -4.62
C LEU A 104 1.80 6.16 -4.53
N ASP A 105 3.06 6.00 -4.13
CA ASP A 105 4.00 7.12 -4.12
C ASP A 105 4.38 7.50 -5.55
N LYS A 106 4.26 8.80 -5.86
CA LYS A 106 4.56 9.37 -7.19
C LYS A 106 3.76 8.76 -8.33
N ALA A 107 2.59 8.18 -8.03
CA ALA A 107 1.69 7.67 -9.06
C ALA A 107 1.05 8.82 -9.84
N ARG A 108 0.89 8.66 -11.16
CA ARG A 108 0.01 9.54 -11.94
C ARG A 108 -1.40 9.38 -11.40
N TYR A 109 -2.10 10.49 -11.19
CA TYR A 109 -3.44 10.51 -10.64
C TYR A 109 -4.39 11.20 -11.60
N GLN A 110 -5.37 10.45 -12.10
CA GLN A 110 -6.41 10.94 -13.00
C GLN A 110 -7.76 10.87 -12.30
N VAL A 111 -8.58 11.91 -12.50
CA VAL A 111 -9.95 11.95 -11.98
C VAL A 111 -10.90 12.31 -13.11
N VAL A 112 -12.01 11.57 -13.20
CA VAL A 112 -13.16 11.94 -14.02
C VAL A 112 -14.31 12.24 -13.07
N ASP A 113 -14.64 13.51 -12.93
CA ASP A 113 -15.75 14.01 -12.11
C ASP A 113 -17.02 14.07 -12.96
N LEU A 114 -18.12 13.61 -12.37
CA LEU A 114 -19.48 13.80 -12.85
C LEU A 114 -20.25 14.58 -11.79
N THR A 115 -20.71 15.77 -12.15
CA THR A 115 -21.48 16.64 -11.26
C THR A 115 -22.85 16.91 -11.87
N ASP A 116 -23.88 16.62 -11.09
CA ASP A 116 -25.27 16.97 -11.33
C ASP A 116 -25.68 18.02 -10.30
N ALA A 117 -25.71 19.29 -10.74
CA ALA A 117 -25.77 20.45 -9.85
C ALA A 117 -26.99 20.40 -8.92
N GLY A 118 -26.72 20.44 -7.61
CA GLY A 118 -27.77 20.40 -6.58
C GLY A 118 -28.41 19.02 -6.37
N ASN A 119 -27.84 17.95 -6.92
CA ASN A 119 -28.36 16.59 -6.74
C ASN A 119 -27.27 15.60 -6.30
N SER A 120 -26.23 15.40 -7.13
CA SER A 120 -25.15 14.47 -6.81
C SER A 120 -23.84 14.89 -7.46
N SER A 121 -22.72 14.54 -6.82
CA SER A 121 -21.41 14.65 -7.43
C SER A 121 -20.56 13.46 -6.97
N GLY A 122 -19.83 12.90 -7.92
CA GLY A 122 -19.00 11.72 -7.73
C GLY A 122 -18.18 11.46 -8.98
N GLY A 123 -17.45 10.36 -9.00
CA GLY A 123 -16.62 10.08 -10.15
C GLY A 123 -15.65 8.94 -9.94
N HIS A 124 -14.68 8.87 -10.85
CA HIS A 124 -13.69 7.81 -10.87
C HIS A 124 -12.29 8.38 -10.69
N LYS A 125 -11.48 7.64 -9.94
CA LYS A 125 -10.08 7.92 -9.64
C LYS A 125 -9.24 6.79 -10.22
N THR A 126 -8.19 7.13 -10.96
CA THR A 126 -7.21 6.17 -11.47
C THR A 126 -5.82 6.60 -11.06
N PHE A 127 -5.13 5.70 -10.35
CA PHE A 127 -3.73 5.84 -10.01
C PHE A 127 -2.92 4.93 -10.93
N THR A 128 -1.86 5.43 -11.55
CA THR A 128 -0.96 4.64 -12.41
C THR A 128 0.47 4.82 -11.92
N GLU A 129 1.10 3.73 -11.50
CA GLU A 129 2.50 3.74 -11.11
C GLU A 129 3.44 3.62 -12.30
N ALA A 130 4.73 3.88 -12.07
CA ALA A 130 5.77 3.84 -13.10
C ALA A 130 5.92 2.46 -13.76
N ASP A 131 5.63 1.38 -13.04
CA ASP A 131 5.63 0.00 -13.57
C ASP A 131 4.37 -0.33 -14.39
N GLY A 132 3.44 0.61 -14.54
CA GLY A 132 2.18 0.45 -15.27
C GLY A 132 1.05 -0.20 -14.47
N SER A 133 1.29 -0.64 -13.24
CA SER A 133 0.24 -1.12 -12.33
C SER A 133 -0.73 0.03 -12.00
N LYS A 134 -2.01 -0.31 -11.88
CA LYS A 134 -3.07 0.66 -11.66
C LYS A 134 -3.90 0.33 -10.44
N VAL A 135 -4.42 1.37 -9.78
CA VAL A 135 -5.50 1.27 -8.80
C VAL A 135 -6.67 2.11 -9.29
N PHE A 136 -7.88 1.54 -9.21
CA PHE A 136 -9.12 2.19 -9.58
C PHE A 136 -9.96 2.44 -8.33
N ALA A 137 -10.58 3.61 -8.26
CA ALA A 137 -11.53 3.95 -7.22
C ALA A 137 -12.73 4.68 -7.79
N LYS A 138 -13.84 4.65 -7.05
CA LYS A 138 -14.95 5.59 -7.21
C LYS A 138 -15.07 6.46 -5.97
N TYR A 139 -15.55 7.68 -6.12
CA TYR A 139 -15.80 8.57 -5.00
C TYR A 139 -17.20 9.18 -5.07
N VAL A 140 -17.65 9.65 -3.91
CA VAL A 140 -18.92 10.35 -3.72
C VAL A 140 -18.66 11.60 -2.90
N LEU A 141 -19.19 12.74 -3.34
CA LEU A 141 -19.18 13.99 -2.59
C LEU A 141 -20.15 13.91 -1.40
N LYS A 142 -19.70 14.39 -0.24
CA LYS A 142 -20.48 14.41 1.01
C LYS A 142 -20.74 15.82 1.51
N ASP A 143 -19.76 16.71 1.38
CA ASP A 143 -19.87 18.10 1.80
C ASP A 143 -19.20 19.00 0.75
N ALA A 144 -19.83 20.13 0.47
CA ALA A 144 -19.40 21.12 -0.50
C ALA A 144 -19.48 22.51 0.10
N LYS A 145 -18.32 23.16 0.20
CA LYS A 145 -18.17 24.55 0.62
C LYS A 145 -17.47 25.32 -0.50
N PRO A 146 -17.54 26.66 -0.51
CA PRO A 146 -16.78 27.44 -1.46
C PRO A 146 -15.30 27.04 -1.44
N LYS A 147 -14.81 26.51 -2.58
CA LYS A 147 -13.43 26.03 -2.80
C LYS A 147 -12.99 24.80 -2.00
N GLU A 148 -13.85 24.19 -1.19
CA GLU A 148 -13.53 23.00 -0.41
C GLU A 148 -14.58 21.90 -0.62
N PHE A 149 -14.13 20.70 -0.93
CA PHE A 149 -14.98 19.55 -1.16
C PHE A 149 -14.49 18.36 -0.34
N ARG A 150 -15.42 17.65 0.31
CA ARG A 150 -15.11 16.48 1.13
C ARG A 150 -16.00 15.33 0.75
N GLY A 151 -15.44 14.13 0.78
CA GLY A 151 -16.22 12.94 0.53
C GLY A 151 -15.48 11.66 0.83
N THR A 152 -16.03 10.57 0.31
CA THR A 152 -15.51 9.22 0.52
C THR A 152 -15.13 8.59 -0.81
N PHE A 153 -14.13 7.70 -0.80
CA PHE A 153 -13.80 6.85 -1.94
C PHE A 153 -13.71 5.39 -1.51
N GLU A 154 -13.87 4.49 -2.47
CA GLU A 154 -13.56 3.07 -2.30
C GLU A 154 -12.81 2.54 -3.53
N PHE A 155 -11.83 1.66 -3.29
CA PHE A 155 -11.12 0.98 -4.36
C PHE A 155 -12.04 -0.04 -5.01
N THR A 156 -12.11 -0.01 -6.33
CA THR A 156 -12.95 -0.89 -7.14
C THR A 156 -12.15 -1.96 -7.86
N GLY A 157 -10.82 -1.91 -7.78
CA GLY A 157 -9.92 -2.91 -8.32
C GLY A 157 -8.54 -2.35 -8.65
N GLY A 158 -7.69 -3.21 -9.20
CA GLY A 158 -6.35 -2.84 -9.62
C GLY A 158 -5.75 -3.85 -10.60
N THR A 159 -4.64 -3.48 -11.21
CA THR A 159 -3.86 -4.32 -12.14
C THR A 159 -2.45 -4.52 -11.62
N GLY A 160 -1.71 -5.47 -12.21
CA GLY A 160 -0.33 -5.75 -11.82
C GLY A 160 -0.25 -6.14 -10.35
N LYS A 161 0.63 -5.47 -9.59
CA LYS A 161 0.80 -5.72 -8.15
C LYS A 161 -0.42 -5.35 -7.28
N TYR A 162 -1.40 -4.63 -7.84
CA TYR A 162 -2.64 -4.26 -7.15
C TYR A 162 -3.83 -5.14 -7.50
N THR A 163 -3.61 -6.28 -8.17
CA THR A 163 -4.70 -7.19 -8.53
C THR A 163 -5.47 -7.62 -7.28
N GLY A 164 -6.79 -7.38 -7.28
CA GLY A 164 -7.67 -7.73 -6.16
C GLY A 164 -7.62 -6.75 -4.98
N ILE A 165 -6.99 -5.58 -5.12
CA ILE A 165 -6.99 -4.55 -4.08
C ILE A 165 -8.40 -4.20 -3.62
N THR A 166 -8.56 -4.07 -2.30
CA THR A 166 -9.75 -3.53 -1.64
C THR A 166 -9.34 -2.43 -0.67
N GLY A 167 -10.29 -1.61 -0.26
CA GLY A 167 -10.03 -0.49 0.65
C GLY A 167 -10.95 0.68 0.38
N ARG A 168 -10.89 1.66 1.26
CA ARG A 168 -11.73 2.86 1.22
C ARG A 168 -11.09 3.96 2.02
N GLY A 169 -11.67 5.14 1.94
CA GLY A 169 -11.17 6.28 2.67
C GLY A 169 -11.99 7.54 2.44
N GLU A 170 -11.42 8.64 2.90
CA GLU A 170 -11.94 9.98 2.77
C GLU A 170 -11.01 10.81 1.90
N TYR A 171 -11.60 11.80 1.23
CA TYR A 171 -10.85 12.79 0.48
C TYR A 171 -11.24 14.21 0.89
N HIS A 172 -10.28 15.13 0.74
CA HIS A 172 -10.48 16.56 0.95
C HIS A 172 -9.78 17.33 -0.17
N VAL A 173 -10.60 17.94 -1.02
CA VAL A 173 -10.14 18.74 -2.16
C VAL A 173 -10.23 20.22 -1.82
N VAL A 174 -9.17 20.96 -2.16
CA VAL A 174 -9.10 22.43 -2.08
C VAL A 174 -8.80 22.99 -3.47
N LEU A 175 -9.67 23.85 -3.99
CA LEU A 175 -9.38 24.61 -5.22
C LEU A 175 -8.30 25.66 -4.94
N VAL A 176 -7.21 25.59 -5.69
CA VAL A 176 -6.08 26.53 -5.61
C VAL A 176 -6.23 27.64 -6.63
N SER A 177 -6.79 27.31 -7.79
CA SER A 177 -7.14 28.24 -8.86
C SER A 177 -8.33 27.67 -9.64
N ASP A 178 -8.74 28.37 -10.70
CA ASP A 178 -9.79 27.90 -11.60
C ASP A 178 -9.40 26.62 -12.37
N THR A 179 -8.12 26.24 -12.37
CA THR A 179 -7.60 25.10 -13.14
C THR A 179 -6.76 24.12 -12.33
N ALA A 180 -6.59 24.35 -11.02
CA ALA A 180 -5.72 23.53 -10.18
C ALA A 180 -6.31 23.31 -8.80
N LEU A 181 -6.12 22.10 -8.27
CA LEU A 181 -6.59 21.70 -6.95
C LEU A 181 -5.59 20.82 -6.20
N TRP A 182 -5.63 20.91 -4.87
CA TRP A 182 -5.02 19.94 -3.97
C TRP A 182 -6.05 18.89 -3.59
N ASP A 183 -5.66 17.63 -3.51
CA ASP A 183 -6.48 16.53 -2.97
C ASP A 183 -5.68 15.82 -1.87
N GLU A 184 -6.27 15.72 -0.68
CA GLU A 184 -5.77 14.92 0.43
C GLU A 184 -6.59 13.63 0.53
N LEU A 185 -5.94 12.48 0.46
CA LEU A 185 -6.55 11.16 0.46
C LEU A 185 -6.13 10.40 1.71
N ARG A 186 -7.07 9.97 2.56
CA ARG A 186 -6.76 9.15 3.73
C ARG A 186 -7.57 7.88 3.67
N GLY A 187 -6.93 6.72 3.72
CA GLY A 187 -7.67 5.47 3.64
C GLY A 187 -6.87 4.24 4.04
N GLU A 188 -7.56 3.12 4.09
CA GLU A 188 -7.00 1.79 4.24
C GLU A 188 -6.96 1.05 2.90
N TYR A 189 -6.00 0.15 2.76
CA TYR A 189 -5.91 -0.77 1.64
C TYR A 189 -5.54 -2.17 2.08
N LYS A 190 -5.93 -3.14 1.27
CA LYS A 190 -5.56 -4.55 1.37
C LYS A 190 -5.36 -5.12 -0.03
N ILE A 191 -4.20 -5.73 -0.26
CA ILE A 191 -3.81 -6.38 -1.50
C ILE A 191 -3.63 -7.87 -1.19
N PRO A 192 -4.41 -8.75 -1.84
CA PRO A 192 -4.30 -10.18 -1.61
C PRO A 192 -2.96 -10.69 -2.11
N ALA A 193 -2.45 -11.69 -1.41
CA ALA A 193 -1.32 -12.48 -1.85
C ALA A 193 -1.58 -13.05 -3.26
N THR A 194 -0.71 -12.75 -4.23
CA THR A 194 -0.89 -13.24 -5.60
C THR A 194 -0.67 -14.75 -5.66
N VAL A 195 -1.73 -15.55 -5.86
CA VAL A 195 -1.58 -16.97 -6.16
C VAL A 195 -1.00 -17.09 -7.57
N GLY A 196 0.33 -17.21 -7.70
CA GLY A 196 0.96 -17.70 -8.93
C GLY A 196 1.92 -16.76 -9.69
N SER A 197 2.70 -15.92 -9.03
CA SER A 197 3.96 -15.46 -9.65
C SER A 197 5.13 -16.19 -9.00
N SER A 198 5.46 -17.37 -9.54
CA SER A 198 6.75 -17.99 -9.26
C SER A 198 7.83 -17.06 -9.81
N ARG A 199 8.51 -16.33 -8.91
CA ARG A 199 9.79 -15.67 -9.20
C ARG A 199 10.72 -16.71 -9.86
N PRO A 200 11.34 -16.43 -11.03
CA PRO A 200 12.33 -17.34 -11.59
C PRO A 200 13.49 -17.51 -10.61
N ASP A 201 13.92 -18.76 -10.43
CA ASP A 201 15.10 -19.11 -9.64
C ASP A 201 16.34 -18.38 -10.19
N PRO A 202 17.10 -17.61 -9.37
CA PRO A 202 18.26 -16.87 -9.84
C PRO A 202 19.49 -17.75 -10.20
N THR A 203 19.32 -19.06 -10.39
CA THR A 203 20.41 -20.00 -10.66
C THR A 203 20.27 -20.81 -11.96
N LYS A 204 19.61 -20.28 -12.99
CA LYS A 204 19.68 -20.88 -14.33
C LYS A 204 20.20 -19.94 -15.40
#